data_AF-A0A3B1BSV8-F1
#
_entry.id   AF-A0A3B1BSV8-F1
#
_cell.length_a   1.000
_cell.length_b   1.000
_cell.length_c   1.000
_cell.angle_alpha   90.00
_cell.angle_beta   90.00
_cell.angle_gamma   90.00
#
_symmetry.space_group_name_H-M   'P 1'
#
loop_
_entity.id
_entity.type
_entity.pdbx_description
1 polymer ?
#
loop_
_entity_poly.entity_id
_entity_poly.type
_entity_poly.pdbx_seq_one_letter_code
_entity_poly.pdbx_strand_id
1 'polypeptide(L)'
;MVFDSDDKRLEETTGEYQTCPNCSLPHKMTDTICSFCGEKLPGHLTYVEKVRRTIEAAKWRYKLKSPGNKASALASRAGANLVVLLLGVALTGVGGWFFYSAISSSSFSSFLIGAVFLLYGIYSIYNLFTKKS
;
A
#
# COMPACT_ATOMS: atom_id res chain seq x y z
N MET A 1 27.61 -29.43 18.17
CA MET A 1 26.37 -29.73 17.44
C MET A 1 25.25 -28.98 18.12
N VAL A 2 24.80 -27.87 17.56
CA VAL A 2 23.78 -27.00 18.18
C VAL A 2 22.82 -26.57 17.06
N PHE A 3 21.65 -27.20 17.09
CA PHE A 3 20.35 -26.80 16.56
C PHE A 3 20.28 -26.09 15.20
N ASP A 4 20.10 -26.89 14.14
CA ASP A 4 19.65 -26.44 12.81
C ASP A 4 18.57 -27.42 12.29
N SER A 5 17.37 -27.38 12.90
CA SER A 5 16.23 -28.21 12.45
C SER A 5 14.83 -27.70 12.82
N ASP A 6 14.68 -26.64 13.62
CA ASP A 6 13.34 -26.14 14.03
C ASP A 6 12.69 -25.15 13.04
N ASP A 7 13.35 -24.75 11.96
CA ASP A 7 12.79 -23.81 10.98
C ASP A 7 11.72 -24.46 10.06
N LYS A 8 11.73 -25.79 9.92
CA LYS A 8 10.81 -26.52 9.01
C LYS A 8 9.46 -26.91 9.62
N ARG A 9 9.17 -26.56 10.89
CA ARG A 9 7.91 -26.97 11.56
C ARG A 9 6.85 -25.88 11.67
N LEU A 10 7.08 -24.69 11.10
CA LEU A 10 6.14 -23.57 11.21
C LEU A 10 5.34 -23.30 9.92
N GLU A 11 5.53 -24.09 8.86
CA GLU A 11 4.77 -23.96 7.61
C GLU A 11 3.55 -24.88 7.49
N GLU A 12 3.31 -25.80 8.42
CA GLU A 12 2.23 -26.81 8.28
C GLU A 12 1.23 -26.84 9.46
N THR A 13 0.91 -25.70 10.07
CA THR A 13 -0.26 -25.58 10.97
C THR A 13 -0.91 -24.20 10.91
N THR A 14 -1.18 -23.67 9.73
CA THR A 14 -2.22 -22.63 9.57
C THR A 14 -3.61 -23.25 9.64
N GLY A 15 -3.86 -24.03 10.70
CA GLY A 15 -5.23 -24.29 11.12
C GLY A 15 -5.78 -22.97 11.62
N GLU A 16 -6.49 -22.23 10.77
CA GLU A 16 -7.13 -20.97 11.12
C GLU A 16 -7.95 -21.21 12.41
N TYR A 17 -7.50 -20.62 13.51
CA TYR A 17 -8.17 -20.66 14.81
C TYR A 17 -8.92 -19.35 15.00
N GLN A 18 -10.12 -19.42 15.56
CA GLN A 18 -10.92 -18.26 15.90
C GLN A 18 -11.27 -18.28 17.38
N THR A 19 -11.26 -17.12 18.02
CA THR A 19 -11.66 -16.97 19.41
C THR A 19 -13.14 -16.65 19.51
N CYS A 20 -13.81 -17.28 20.47
CA CYS A 20 -15.18 -16.94 20.78
C CYS A 20 -15.27 -15.49 21.29
N PRO A 21 -16.20 -14.66 20.77
CA PRO A 21 -16.33 -13.27 21.20
C PRO A 21 -16.82 -13.11 22.65
N ASN A 22 -17.47 -14.15 23.21
CA ASN A 22 -18.04 -14.11 24.55
C ASN A 22 -17.05 -14.67 25.60
N CYS A 23 -16.52 -15.88 25.40
CA CYS A 23 -15.67 -16.55 26.39
C CYS A 23 -14.16 -16.53 26.07
N SER A 24 -13.74 -15.95 24.93
CA SER A 24 -12.35 -15.89 24.47
C SER A 24 -11.63 -17.24 24.27
N LEU A 25 -12.36 -18.36 24.32
CA LEU A 25 -11.78 -19.68 24.06
C LEU A 25 -11.40 -19.84 22.58
N PRO A 26 -10.24 -20.42 22.26
CA PRO A 26 -9.83 -20.73 20.91
C PRO A 26 -10.59 -21.95 20.38
N HIS A 27 -11.16 -21.84 19.19
CA HIS A 27 -11.85 -22.88 18.44
C HIS A 27 -11.28 -22.99 17.03
N LYS A 28 -11.51 -24.14 16.37
CA LYS A 28 -11.14 -24.28 14.95
C LYS A 28 -12.11 -23.45 14.11
N MET A 29 -11.66 -22.92 12.96
CA MET A 29 -12.56 -22.17 12.07
C MET A 29 -13.66 -23.00 11.41
N THR A 30 -13.63 -24.32 11.57
CA THR A 30 -14.74 -25.21 11.20
C THR A 30 -15.90 -25.17 12.20
N ASP A 31 -15.66 -24.70 13.43
CA ASP A 31 -16.64 -24.71 14.51
C ASP A 31 -17.54 -23.46 14.40
N THR A 32 -18.85 -23.67 14.26
CA THR A 32 -19.83 -22.57 14.12
C THR A 32 -20.43 -22.14 15.46
N ILE A 33 -20.27 -22.95 16.51
CA ILE A 33 -20.87 -22.77 17.83
C ILE A 33 -19.84 -23.07 18.92
N CYS A 34 -19.79 -22.24 19.96
CA CYS A 34 -18.81 -22.39 21.01
C CYS A 34 -19.22 -23.55 21.92
N SER A 35 -18.33 -24.51 22.10
CA SER A 35 -18.59 -25.69 22.95
C SER A 35 -18.79 -25.33 24.43
N PHE A 36 -18.36 -24.15 24.85
CA PHE A 36 -18.43 -23.71 26.25
C PHE A 36 -19.62 -22.79 26.54
N CYS A 37 -19.82 -21.74 25.72
CA CYS A 37 -20.87 -20.74 25.97
C CYS A 37 -22.08 -20.87 25.03
N GLY A 38 -22.03 -21.74 24.03
CA GLY A 38 -23.13 -21.91 23.06
C GLY A 38 -23.31 -20.73 22.09
N GLU A 39 -22.49 -19.68 22.19
CA GLU A 39 -22.56 -18.51 21.31
C GLU A 39 -22.15 -18.88 19.88
N LYS A 40 -22.79 -18.26 18.88
CA LYS A 40 -22.39 -18.41 17.48
C LYS A 40 -21.01 -17.82 17.27
N LEU A 41 -20.10 -18.62 16.71
CA LEU A 41 -18.81 -18.13 16.29
C LEU A 41 -18.95 -17.36 14.96
N PRO A 42 -18.13 -16.32 14.74
CA PRO A 42 -18.07 -15.66 13.44
C PRO A 42 -17.50 -16.66 12.42
N GLY A 43 -18.36 -17.45 11.81
CA GLY A 43 -18.04 -18.68 11.07
C GLY A 43 -17.43 -18.49 9.68
N HIS A 44 -16.91 -17.31 9.37
CA HIS A 44 -16.09 -17.07 8.19
C HIS A 44 -15.51 -15.68 8.35
N LEU A 45 -14.19 -15.54 8.43
CA LEU A 45 -13.62 -14.23 8.14
C LEU A 45 -13.96 -13.92 6.68
N THR A 46 -14.65 -12.82 6.48
CA THR A 46 -14.91 -12.26 5.15
C THR A 46 -13.56 -12.07 4.45
N TYR A 47 -13.51 -12.26 3.14
CA TYR A 47 -12.30 -12.02 2.35
C TYR A 47 -11.64 -10.66 2.66
N VAL A 48 -12.47 -9.64 2.92
CA VAL A 48 -12.07 -8.30 3.33
C VAL A 48 -11.31 -8.29 4.67
N GLU A 49 -11.75 -9.08 5.65
CA GLU A 49 -11.13 -9.17 6.97
C GLU A 49 -9.80 -9.94 6.89
N LYS A 50 -9.71 -10.93 6.01
CA LYS A 50 -8.47 -11.66 5.70
C LYS A 50 -7.43 -10.72 5.08
N VAL A 51 -7.83 -9.93 4.09
CA VAL A 51 -6.98 -8.90 3.45
C VAL A 51 -6.54 -7.85 4.46
N ARG A 52 -7.44 -7.39 5.33
CA ARG A 52 -7.11 -6.41 6.36
C ARG A 52 -6.05 -6.95 7.32
N ARG A 53 -6.19 -8.19 7.78
CA ARG A 53 -5.20 -8.85 8.65
C ARG A 53 -3.87 -9.07 7.95
N THR A 54 -3.85 -9.45 6.66
CA THR A 54 -2.58 -9.61 5.92
C THR A 54 -1.87 -8.28 5.71
N ILE A 55 -2.60 -7.21 5.42
CA ILE A 55 -2.03 -5.85 5.33
C ILE A 55 -1.48 -5.39 6.67
N GLU A 56 -2.23 -5.58 7.76
CA GLU A 56 -1.77 -5.23 9.11
C GLU A 56 -0.52 -6.02 9.48
N ALA A 57 -0.50 -7.34 9.25
CA ALA A 57 0.66 -8.18 9.50
C ALA A 57 1.87 -7.78 8.63
N ALA A 58 1.66 -7.43 7.36
CA ALA A 58 2.72 -6.92 6.49
C ALA A 58 3.27 -5.59 7.03
N LYS A 59 2.40 -4.65 7.41
CA LYS A 59 2.78 -3.36 8.02
C LYS A 59 3.62 -3.57 9.29
N TRP A 60 3.23 -4.51 10.14
CA TRP A 60 4.01 -4.87 11.33
C TRP A 60 5.37 -5.47 10.94
N ARG A 61 5.44 -6.42 10.00
CA ARG A 61 6.71 -6.96 9.52
C ARG A 61 7.63 -5.91 8.93
N TYR A 62 7.10 -4.96 8.16
CA TYR A 62 7.86 -3.80 7.68
C TYR A 62 8.38 -2.92 8.82
N LYS A 63 7.58 -2.73 9.88
CA LYS A 63 7.96 -1.93 11.05
C LYS A 63 9.05 -2.60 11.88
N LEU A 64 9.01 -3.92 12.04
CA LEU A 64 10.04 -4.67 12.77
C LEU A 64 11.33 -4.87 11.94
N LYS A 65 11.22 -5.02 10.61
CA LYS A 65 12.38 -5.16 9.72
C LYS A 65 13.11 -3.84 9.44
N SER A 66 12.62 -2.71 9.95
CA SER A 66 13.28 -1.41 9.84
C SER A 66 14.08 -1.12 11.11
N PRO A 67 15.39 -1.48 11.17
CA PRO A 67 16.24 -1.10 12.27
C PRO A 67 16.41 0.43 12.24
N GLY A 68 15.65 1.12 13.09
CA GLY A 68 15.73 2.56 13.28
C GLY A 68 14.74 3.37 12.44
N ASN A 69 13.98 4.20 13.13
CA ASN A 69 12.98 5.17 12.63
C ASN A 69 13.40 6.07 11.44
N LYS A 70 14.66 6.01 10.99
CA LYS A 70 15.20 6.79 9.87
C LYS A 70 14.87 6.15 8.52
N ALA A 71 14.88 4.82 8.41
CA ALA A 71 14.65 4.13 7.13
C ALA A 71 13.16 4.13 6.72
N SER A 72 12.23 4.05 7.67
CA SER A 72 10.79 4.18 7.41
C SER A 72 10.40 5.61 6.99
N ALA A 73 11.02 6.63 7.58
CA ALA A 73 10.85 8.02 7.16
C ALA A 73 11.44 8.27 5.75
N LEU A 74 12.58 7.64 5.43
CA LEU A 74 13.18 7.71 4.10
C LEU A 74 12.32 6.99 3.05
N ALA A 75 11.77 5.83 3.38
CA ALA A 75 10.86 5.08 2.52
C ALA A 75 9.53 5.84 2.30
N SER A 76 8.99 6.48 3.33
CA SER A 76 7.80 7.33 3.21
C SER A 76 8.08 8.58 2.36
N ARG A 77 9.26 9.21 2.51
CA ARG A 77 9.69 10.32 1.65
C ARG A 77 9.94 9.87 0.21
N ALA A 78 10.56 8.70 0.01
CA ALA A 78 10.77 8.13 -1.31
C ALA A 78 9.45 7.79 -2.00
N GLY A 79 8.47 7.26 -1.26
CA GLY A 79 7.11 7.02 -1.75
C GLY A 79 6.40 8.33 -2.14
N ALA A 80 6.44 9.35 -1.28
CA ALA A 80 5.87 10.66 -1.59
C ALA A 80 6.52 11.29 -2.84
N ASN A 81 7.85 11.18 -2.96
CA ASN A 81 8.58 11.68 -4.13
C ASN A 81 8.22 10.92 -5.42
N LEU A 82 7.97 9.61 -5.35
CA LEU A 82 7.49 8.81 -6.48
C LEU A 82 6.09 9.26 -6.95
N VAL A 83 5.20 9.55 -6.01
CA VAL A 83 3.85 10.07 -6.33
C VAL A 83 3.95 11.41 -7.04
N VAL A 84 4.77 12.34 -6.54
CA VAL A 84 4.96 13.65 -7.19
C VAL A 84 5.61 13.51 -8.56
N LEU A 85 6.57 12.59 -8.73
CA LEU A 85 7.20 12.32 -10.03
C LEU A 85 6.20 11.77 -11.03
N LEU A 86 5.39 10.77 -10.64
CA LEU A 86 4.34 10.21 -11.49
C LEU A 86 3.31 11.27 -11.87
N LEU A 87 2.93 12.12 -10.93
CA LEU A 87 2.02 13.25 -11.18
C LEU A 87 2.63 14.23 -12.18
N GLY A 88 3.89 14.62 -12.01
CA GLY A 88 4.61 15.49 -12.94
C GLY A 88 4.71 14.91 -14.35
N VAL A 89 5.02 13.62 -14.48
CA VAL A 89 5.07 12.92 -15.76
C VAL A 89 3.69 12.88 -16.43
N ALA A 90 2.64 12.59 -15.66
CA ALA A 90 1.27 12.58 -16.16
C ALA A 90 0.84 13.99 -16.65
N LEU A 91 1.11 15.04 -15.87
CA LEU A 91 0.82 16.42 -16.26
C LEU A 91 1.60 16.83 -17.52
N THR A 92 2.85 16.41 -17.64
CA THR A 92 3.68 16.73 -18.82
C THR A 92 3.18 15.99 -20.06
N GLY A 93 2.77 14.73 -19.93
CA GLY A 93 2.18 13.96 -21.03
C GLY A 93 0.84 14.54 -21.51
N VAL A 94 -0.06 14.87 -20.58
CA VAL A 94 -1.35 15.50 -20.91
C VAL A 94 -1.14 16.90 -21.51
N GLY A 95 -0.27 17.72 -20.93
CA GLY A 95 0.07 19.04 -21.45
C GLY A 95 0.66 18.99 -22.86
N GLY A 96 1.56 18.03 -23.13
CA GLY A 96 2.12 17.79 -24.47
C GLY A 96 1.06 17.34 -25.49
N TRP A 97 0.12 16.50 -25.09
CA TRP A 97 -1.00 16.08 -25.95
C TRP A 97 -1.91 17.25 -26.32
N PHE A 98 -2.27 18.10 -25.34
CA PHE A 98 -3.05 19.31 -25.58
C PHE A 98 -2.30 20.30 -26.47
N PHE A 99 -0.99 20.44 -26.28
CA PHE A 99 -0.14 21.30 -27.10
C PHE A 99 -0.08 20.82 -28.56
N TYR A 100 0.09 19.52 -28.77
CA TYR A 100 0.06 18.91 -30.11
C TYR A 100 -1.30 19.09 -30.79
N SER A 101 -2.39 18.88 -30.04
CA SER A 101 -3.76 19.08 -30.54
C SER A 101 -4.09 20.56 -30.82
N ALA A 102 -3.47 21.49 -30.10
CA ALA A 102 -3.63 22.92 -30.34
C ALA A 102 -2.91 23.39 -31.61
N ILE A 103 -1.76 22.78 -31.94
CA ILE A 103 -1.04 23.05 -33.19
C ILE A 103 -1.86 22.60 -34.39
N SER A 104 -2.56 21.46 -34.32
CA SER A 104 -3.41 20.98 -35.41
C SER A 104 -4.72 21.75 -35.55
N SER A 105 -5.23 22.34 -34.46
CA SER A 105 -6.56 22.98 -34.41
C SER A 105 -6.52 24.51 -34.25
N SER A 106 -5.35 25.14 -34.38
CA SER A 106 -5.10 26.60 -34.29
C SER A 106 -5.84 27.33 -33.14
N SER A 107 -6.06 26.64 -32.02
CA SER A 107 -6.87 27.14 -30.90
C SER A 107 -6.00 27.66 -29.76
N PHE A 108 -6.00 28.99 -29.58
CA PHE A 108 -5.15 29.70 -28.62
C PHE A 108 -5.41 29.31 -27.15
N SER A 109 -6.66 29.04 -26.76
CA SER A 109 -6.99 28.62 -25.39
C SER A 109 -6.39 27.26 -25.02
N SER A 110 -6.40 26.30 -25.96
CA SER A 110 -5.81 24.97 -25.75
C SER A 110 -4.28 25.04 -25.67
N PHE A 111 -3.68 25.98 -26.41
CA PHE A 111 -2.24 26.26 -26.31
C PHE A 111 -1.86 26.81 -24.93
N LEU A 112 -2.62 27.78 -24.40
CA LEU A 112 -2.38 28.35 -23.07
C LEU A 112 -2.56 27.30 -21.97
N ILE A 113 -3.61 26.47 -22.04
CA ILE A 113 -3.82 25.40 -21.07
C ILE A 113 -2.65 24.41 -21.11
N GLY A 114 -2.22 24.00 -22.31
CA GLY A 114 -1.09 23.10 -22.51
C GLY A 114 0.20 23.68 -21.93
N ALA A 115 0.48 24.96 -22.22
CA ALA A 115 1.67 25.67 -21.72
C ALA A 115 1.70 25.76 -20.19
N VAL A 116 0.58 26.04 -19.53
CA VAL A 116 0.50 26.09 -18.05
C VAL A 116 0.74 24.71 -17.45
N PHE A 117 0.15 23.66 -18.00
CA PHE A 117 0.37 22.29 -17.54
C PHE A 117 1.81 21.83 -17.73
N LEU A 118 2.43 22.19 -18.86
CA LEU A 118 3.82 21.84 -19.17
C LEU A 118 4.80 22.59 -18.26
N LEU A 119 4.60 23.90 -18.06
CA LEU A 119 5.40 24.70 -17.13
C LEU A 119 5.27 24.18 -15.69
N TYR A 120 4.06 23.86 -15.25
CA TYR A 120 3.84 23.32 -13.90
C TYR A 120 4.42 21.91 -13.74
N GLY A 121 4.32 21.06 -14.76
CA GLY A 121 4.93 19.73 -14.81
C GLY A 121 6.45 19.79 -14.70
N ILE A 122 7.09 20.62 -15.55
CA ILE A 122 8.55 20.84 -15.53
C ILE A 122 8.97 21.42 -14.18
N TYR A 123 8.27 22.44 -13.68
CA TYR A 123 8.59 23.06 -12.39
C TYR A 123 8.49 22.06 -11.23
N SER A 124 7.46 21.21 -11.23
CA SER A 124 7.28 20.18 -10.21
C SER A 124 8.43 19.17 -10.22
N ILE A 125 8.82 18.69 -11.42
CA ILE A 125 9.96 17.79 -11.60
C ILE A 125 11.26 18.48 -11.16
N TYR A 126 11.51 19.71 -11.61
CA TYR A 126 12.72 20.46 -11.31
C TYR A 126 12.85 20.68 -9.79
N ASN A 127 11.80 21.14 -9.12
CA ASN A 127 11.78 21.33 -7.67
C ASN A 127 12.04 20.02 -6.92
N LEU A 128 11.57 18.88 -7.43
CA LEU A 128 11.86 17.57 -6.85
C LEU A 128 13.35 17.19 -6.95
N PHE A 129 14.00 17.55 -8.06
CA PHE A 129 15.43 17.33 -8.26
C PHE A 129 16.30 18.31 -7.46
N THR A 130 15.92 19.60 -7.39
CA THR A 130 16.69 20.62 -6.65
C THR A 130 16.62 20.41 -5.14
N LYS A 131 15.49 19.94 -4.59
CA LYS A 131 15.38 19.59 -3.15
C LYS A 131 16.17 18.34 -2.74
N LYS A 132 16.66 17.55 -3.70
CA LYS A 132 17.34 16.28 -3.47
C LYS A 132 18.87 16.41 -3.52
N SER A 133 19.40 17.54 -4.00
CA SER A 133 20.83 17.91 -3.90
C SER A 133 21.07 18.77 -2.66
#